data_AF-A0A969GKJ3-F1
#
_entry.id   AF-A0A969GKJ3-F1
#
_cell.length_a   1.000
_cell.length_b   1.000
_cell.length_c   1.000
_cell.angle_alpha   90.00
_cell.angle_beta   90.00
_cell.angle_gamma   90.00
#
_symmetry.space_group_name_H-M   'P 1'
#
loop_
_entity.id
_entity.type
_entity.pdbx_description
1 polymer ?
#
loop_
_entity_poly.entity_id
_entity_poly.type
_entity_poly.pdbx_seq_one_letter_code
_entity_poly.pdbx_strand_id
1 'polypeptide(L)'
;MAAPTKRRRYSNFASSWNPSPVIPLSLSIARRCARLREQLKLQGKRVDSRSLDLIIAATALEHDLTLVTRNSKDYSDIPNLNLYPAQ
;
A
#
# COMPACT_ATOMS: atom_id res chain seq x y z
N MET A 1 -27.14 20.46 -3.45
CA MET A 1 -26.50 19.31 -4.11
C MET A 1 -26.21 18.26 -3.04
N ALA A 2 -27.00 17.20 -2.94
CA ALA A 2 -26.95 16.25 -1.81
C ALA A 2 -25.74 15.30 -1.92
N ALA A 3 -25.00 15.13 -0.84
CA ALA A 3 -23.84 14.24 -0.78
C ALA A 3 -24.27 12.77 -0.99
N PRO A 4 -23.54 11.97 -1.79
CA PRO A 4 -23.90 10.59 -2.05
C PRO A 4 -23.78 9.72 -0.80
N THR A 5 -24.86 9.01 -0.45
CA THR A 5 -24.94 8.06 0.66
C THR A 5 -23.98 6.88 0.46
N LYS A 6 -23.38 6.37 1.54
CA LYS A 6 -22.33 5.31 1.58
C LYS A 6 -22.56 4.11 0.64
N ARG A 7 -23.81 3.75 0.36
CA ARG A 7 -24.22 2.63 -0.51
C ARG A 7 -23.84 2.79 -1.99
N ARG A 8 -23.69 4.04 -2.49
CA ARG A 8 -23.49 4.35 -3.91
C ARG A 8 -22.03 4.23 -4.39
N ARG A 9 -21.06 4.04 -3.49
CA ARG A 9 -19.63 3.96 -3.85
C ARG A 9 -19.18 2.58 -4.36
N TYR A 10 -19.82 1.49 -3.92
CA TYR A 10 -19.45 0.14 -4.34
C TYR A 10 -19.90 -0.20 -5.77
N SER A 11 -21.05 0.31 -6.21
CA SER A 11 -21.65 -0.01 -7.51
C SER A 11 -20.84 0.47 -8.72
N ASN A 12 -20.03 1.51 -8.56
CA ASN A 12 -19.21 2.07 -9.65
C ASN A 12 -17.83 1.41 -9.77
N PHE A 13 -17.41 0.64 -8.75
CA PHE A 13 -16.12 -0.03 -8.76
C PHE A 13 -16.15 -1.24 -9.70
N ALA A 14 -17.23 -2.03 -9.66
CA ALA A 14 -17.37 -3.25 -10.46
C ALA A 14 -17.47 -3.00 -11.98
N SER A 15 -18.00 -1.86 -12.43
CA SER A 15 -18.22 -1.57 -13.84
C SER A 15 -17.01 -0.98 -14.57
N SER A 16 -15.99 -0.52 -13.83
CA SER A 16 -14.78 0.12 -14.38
C SER A 16 -13.49 -0.62 -14.02
N TRP A 17 -13.58 -1.68 -13.22
CA TRP A 17 -12.42 -2.46 -12.77
C TRP A 17 -11.97 -3.43 -13.85
N ASN A 18 -10.71 -3.28 -14.29
CA ASN A 18 -10.03 -4.28 -15.08
C ASN A 18 -9.43 -5.31 -14.10
N PRO A 19 -9.73 -6.62 -14.21
CA PRO A 19 -9.26 -7.61 -13.25
C PRO A 19 -7.74 -7.65 -13.27
N SER A 20 -7.14 -7.16 -12.19
CA SER A 20 -5.72 -7.31 -11.92
C SER A 20 -5.53 -8.50 -10.96
N PRO A 21 -4.44 -9.28 -11.09
CA PRO A 21 -4.14 -10.35 -10.15
C PRO A 21 -4.18 -9.83 -8.71
N VAL A 22 -4.94 -10.52 -7.85
CA VAL A 22 -5.00 -10.21 -6.42
C VAL A 22 -3.98 -11.07 -5.70
N ILE A 23 -3.03 -10.44 -5.01
CA ILE A 23 -2.02 -11.12 -4.21
C ILE A 23 -2.60 -11.35 -2.80
N PRO A 24 -2.72 -12.62 -2.33
CA PRO A 24 -3.16 -12.90 -0.97
C PRO A 24 -2.13 -12.42 0.06
N LEU A 25 -2.60 -11.90 1.19
CA LEU A 25 -1.72 -11.55 2.30
C LEU A 25 -1.18 -12.82 2.96
N SER A 26 0.09 -13.13 2.70
CA SER A 26 0.79 -14.29 3.26
C SER A 26 1.51 -13.97 4.57
N LEU A 27 1.94 -15.02 5.27
CA LEU A 27 2.79 -14.88 6.46
C LEU A 27 4.17 -14.29 6.12
N SER A 28 4.68 -14.49 4.89
CA SER A 28 5.97 -13.93 4.48
C SER A 28 5.87 -12.41 4.32
N ILE A 29 4.78 -11.91 3.71
CA ILE A 29 4.46 -10.49 3.64
C ILE A 29 4.29 -9.90 5.04
N ALA A 30 3.58 -10.60 5.94
CA ALA A 30 3.39 -10.13 7.31
C ALA A 30 4.72 -9.99 8.07
N ARG A 31 5.64 -10.96 7.92
CA ARG A 31 6.99 -10.89 8.51
C ARG A 31 7.83 -9.77 7.89
N ARG A 32 7.77 -9.59 6.57
CA ARG A 32 8.43 -8.49 5.86
C ARG A 32 7.93 -7.14 6.41
N CYS A 33 6.62 -6.99 6.60
CA CYS A 33 6.00 -5.80 7.19
C CYS A 33 6.47 -5.56 8.62
N ALA A 34 6.52 -6.59 9.46
CA ALA A 34 7.01 -6.45 10.84
C ALA A 34 8.45 -5.91 10.90
N ARG A 35 9.36 -6.46 10.09
CA ARG A 35 10.75 -6.00 9.99
C ARG A 35 10.84 -4.56 9.46
N LEU A 36 10.06 -4.22 8.44
CA LEU A 36 10.01 -2.86 7.90
C LEU A 36 9.53 -1.86 8.96
N ARG A 37 8.47 -2.21 9.71
CA ARG A 37 7.94 -1.39 10.81
C ARG A 37 8.98 -1.18 11.90
N GLU A 38 9.69 -2.22 12.29
CA GLU A 38 10.76 -2.14 13.29
C GLU A 38 11.89 -1.22 12.80
N GLN A 39 12.36 -1.41 11.57
CA GLN A 39 13.41 -0.57 10.99
C GLN A 39 13.02 0.91 10.95
N LEU A 40 11.81 1.22 10.48
CA LEU A 40 11.31 2.60 10.43
C LEU A 40 11.15 3.20 11.84
N LYS A 41 10.70 2.40 12.82
CA LYS A 41 10.59 2.83 14.21
C LYS A 41 11.95 3.18 14.81
N LEU A 42 12.97 2.36 14.55
CA LEU A 42 14.35 2.64 14.97
C LEU A 42 14.91 3.94 14.35
N GLN A 43 14.41 4.33 13.18
CA GLN A 43 14.74 5.60 12.52
C GLN A 43 13.87 6.78 12.95
N GLY A 44 13.01 6.61 13.97
CA GLY A 44 12.10 7.66 14.45
C GLY A 44 10.97 8.02 13.48
N LYS A 45 10.68 7.16 12.50
CA LYS A 45 9.61 7.38 11.52
C LYS A 45 8.25 6.98 12.08
N ARG A 46 7.19 7.56 11.50
CA ARG A 46 5.80 7.26 11.87
C ARG A 46 5.37 5.93 11.24
N VAL A 47 5.00 4.97 12.08
CA VAL A 47 4.65 3.61 11.64
C VAL A 47 3.15 3.32 11.80
N ASP A 48 2.53 3.85 12.85
CA ASP A 48 1.13 3.53 13.18
C ASP A 48 0.14 4.20 12.24
N SER A 49 0.38 5.46 11.86
CA SER A 49 -0.45 6.20 10.92
C SER A 49 -0.39 5.65 9.49
N ARG A 50 0.59 4.80 9.17
CA ARG A 50 0.86 4.24 7.84
C ARG A 50 0.75 2.71 7.82
N SER A 51 0.03 2.12 8.77
CA SER A 51 -0.01 0.66 8.94
C SER A 51 -0.43 -0.12 7.69
N LEU A 52 -1.46 0.36 6.98
CA LEU A 52 -1.92 -0.25 5.72
C LEU A 52 -0.94 -0.01 4.57
N ASP A 53 -0.38 1.21 4.46
CA ASP A 53 0.64 1.52 3.44
C ASP A 53 1.88 0.63 3.58
N LEU A 54 2.28 0.34 4.82
CA LEU A 54 3.42 -0.55 5.08
C LEU A 54 3.14 -2.01 4.72
N ILE A 55 1.88 -2.46 4.74
CA ILE A 55 1.50 -3.78 4.20
C ILE A 55 1.65 -3.78 2.68
N ILE A 56 1.23 -2.71 1.99
CA ILE A 56 1.38 -2.58 0.53
C ILE A 56 2.87 -2.55 0.15
N ALA A 57 3.67 -1.75 0.86
CA ALA A 57 5.11 -1.68 0.65
C ALA A 57 5.80 -3.03 0.90
N ALA A 58 5.44 -3.73 1.99
CA ALA A 58 5.97 -5.05 2.28
C ALA A 58 5.59 -6.08 1.21
N THR A 59 4.37 -5.99 0.67
CA THR A 59 3.92 -6.85 -0.44
C THR A 59 4.79 -6.61 -1.69
N ALA A 60 5.02 -5.35 -2.04
CA ALA A 60 5.88 -5.01 -3.18
C ALA A 60 7.32 -5.49 -2.98
N LEU A 61 7.87 -5.30 -1.78
CA LEU A 61 9.23 -5.74 -1.42
C LEU A 61 9.39 -7.27 -1.36
N GLU A 62 8.35 -8.01 -1.00
CA GLU A 62 8.38 -9.48 -0.93
C GLU A 62 8.34 -10.13 -2.30
N HIS A 63 7.73 -9.47 -3.28
CA HIS A 63 7.55 -9.95 -4.65
C HIS A 63 8.38 -9.19 -5.69
N ASP A 64 9.32 -8.35 -5.25
CA ASP A 64 10.17 -7.50 -6.10
C ASP A 64 9.37 -6.65 -7.12
N LEU A 65 8.22 -6.13 -6.71
CA LEU A 65 7.32 -5.34 -7.54
C LEU A 65 7.65 -3.84 -7.48
N THR A 66 7.24 -3.14 -8.53
CA THR A 66 7.20 -1.66 -8.53
C THR A 66 5.85 -1.19 -7.98
N LEU A 67 5.89 -0.35 -6.95
CA LEU A 67 4.69 0.24 -6.35
C LEU A 67 4.30 1.50 -7.13
N VAL A 68 3.18 1.39 -7.84
CA VAL A 68 2.56 2.50 -8.57
C VAL A 68 1.70 3.33 -7.62
N THR A 69 2.01 4.61 -7.43
CA THR A 69 1.27 5.45 -6.45
C THR A 69 1.28 6.92 -6.81
N ARG A 70 0.19 7.62 -6.47
CA ARG A 70 0.17 9.10 -6.44
C ARG A 70 0.72 9.68 -5.13
N ASN A 71 0.94 8.83 -4.12
CA ASN A 71 1.38 9.22 -2.78
C ASN A 71 2.87 8.92 -2.55
N SER A 72 3.72 9.21 -3.53
CA SER A 72 5.14 8.81 -3.50
C SER A 72 5.90 9.36 -2.28
N LYS A 73 5.49 10.52 -1.76
CA LYS A 73 6.09 11.13 -0.57
C LYS A 73 6.01 10.21 0.64
N ASP A 74 4.87 9.54 0.83
CA ASP A 74 4.70 8.65 1.97
C ASP A 74 5.63 7.45 1.84
N TYR A 75 5.88 6.93 0.65
CA TYR A 75 6.73 5.74 0.47
C TYR A 75 8.23 6.06 0.36
N SER A 76 8.62 7.33 0.34
CA SER A 76 9.99 7.77 0.05
C SER A 76 11.06 7.37 1.08
N ASP A 77 10.64 7.04 2.30
CA ASP A 77 11.53 6.61 3.40
C ASP A 77 11.67 5.08 3.50
N ILE A 78 11.07 4.34 2.57
CA ILE A 78 11.11 2.87 2.56
C ILE A 78 12.33 2.41 1.74
N PRO A 79 13.29 1.69 2.35
CA PRO A 79 14.48 1.22 1.65
C PRO A 79 14.14 0.16 0.59
N ASN A 80 14.84 0.20 -0.54
CA ASN A 80 14.76 -0.78 -1.63
C ASN A 80 13.37 -0.90 -2.29
N LEU A 81 12.45 0.04 -2.03
CA LEU A 81 11.14 0.03 -2.66
C LEU A 81 11.20 0.77 -4.00
N ASN A 82 10.93 0.07 -5.09
CA ASN A 82 10.80 0.66 -6.42
C ASN A 82 9.47 1.41 -6.51
N LEU A 83 9.52 2.71 -6.80
CA LEU A 83 8.34 3.57 -6.94
C LEU A 83 8.14 4.00 -8.39
N TYR A 84 6.91 3.93 -8.85
CA TYR A 84 6.47 4.57 -10.09
C TYR A 84 5.39 5.60 -9.77
N PRO A 85 5.69 6.91 -9.88
CA PRO A 85 4.69 7.96 -9.67
C PRO A 85 3.56 7.83 -10.70
N ALA A 86 2.34 7.59 -10.21
CA ALA A 86 1.15 7.65 -11.05
C ALA A 86 0.77 9.11 -11.32
N GLN A 87 0.26 9.38 -12.52
CA GLN A 87 -0.28 10.69 -12.90
C GLN A 87 -1.64 10.96 -12.24
#